data_AF-A0AAV4UHZ1-F1
#
_entry.id   AF-A0AAV4UHZ1-F1
#
_cell.length_a   1.000
_cell.length_b   1.000
_cell.length_c   1.000
_cell.angle_alpha   90.00
_cell.angle_beta   90.00
_cell.angle_gamma   90.00
#
_symmetry.space_group_name_H-M   'P 1'
#
loop_
_entity.id
_entity.type
_entity.pdbx_description
1 polymer ?
#
loop_
_entity_poly.entity_id
_entity_poly.type
_entity_poly.pdbx_seq_one_letter_code
_entity_poly.pdbx_strand_id
1 'polypeptide(L)'
;MPLFRKFVERGSWKNRRMMPLFRKFVERGSWKNRRMMPLFRKFVERGSWKNRRMMPLFRKFVERGSWKNRRMMPLFRKFVERGSWKNRRMMPLFRKFVERGSWKNRRMMPLFRKFVERGSWKNRRMMPLFRKFVERGSWKNRRMMPLQEIRRKGFMEE
;
A
#
# COMPACT_ATOMS: atom_id res chain seq x y z
N MET A 1 -8.49 5.43 27.36
CA MET A 1 -7.97 4.46 26.36
C MET A 1 -6.44 4.40 26.47
N PRO A 2 -5.85 3.28 26.93
CA PRO A 2 -4.41 3.19 27.16
C PRO A 2 -3.65 3.35 25.84
N LEU A 3 -2.81 4.38 25.79
CA LEU A 3 -2.05 4.78 24.60
C LEU A 3 -0.76 3.96 24.58
N PHE A 4 -0.80 2.69 24.16
CA PHE A 4 0.42 1.88 24.22
C PHE A 4 1.52 2.46 23.32
N ARG A 5 2.68 2.69 23.93
CA ARG A 5 3.82 3.36 23.30
C ARG A 5 4.44 2.52 22.19
N LYS A 6 4.41 1.20 22.34
CA LYS A 6 4.92 0.21 21.37
C LYS A 6 4.20 -1.13 21.56
N PHE A 7 3.79 -1.76 20.48
CA PHE A 7 3.27 -3.13 20.47
C PHE A 7 4.01 -3.96 19.42
N VAL A 8 4.32 -5.21 19.76
CA VAL A 8 5.01 -6.15 18.87
C VAL A 8 4.23 -7.46 18.82
N GLU A 9 3.83 -7.89 17.63
CA GLU A 9 3.13 -9.16 17.40
C GLU A 9 3.97 -10.09 16.53
N ARG A 10 4.01 -11.37 16.91
CA ARG A 10 4.63 -12.44 16.11
C ARG A 10 3.69 -13.65 16.03
N GLY A 11 3.55 -14.24 14.85
CA GLY A 11 2.81 -15.50 14.70
C GLY A 11 2.04 -15.63 13.39
N SER A 12 1.26 -16.71 13.30
CA SER A 12 0.39 -17.01 12.16
C SER A 12 -1.05 -17.12 12.62
N TRP A 13 -1.96 -16.47 11.91
CA TRP A 13 -3.33 -16.30 12.38
C TRP A 13 -4.36 -16.56 11.28
N LYS A 14 -5.47 -17.20 11.63
CA LYS A 14 -6.55 -17.51 10.69
C LYS A 14 -7.48 -16.32 10.48
N ASN A 15 -8.15 -15.83 11.52
CA ASN A 15 -9.12 -14.73 11.44
C ASN A 15 -8.96 -13.79 12.64
N ARG A 16 -8.87 -12.47 12.43
CA ARG A 16 -8.93 -11.50 13.53
C ARG A 16 -9.48 -10.15 13.09
N ARG A 17 -10.17 -9.47 14.00
CA ARG A 17 -10.64 -8.08 13.89
C ARG A 17 -10.04 -7.27 15.03
N MET A 18 -9.49 -6.11 14.73
CA MET A 18 -8.90 -5.24 15.75
C MET A 18 -9.04 -3.75 15.39
N MET A 19 -9.18 -2.91 16.42
CA MET A 19 -9.15 -1.44 16.35
C MET A 19 -8.08 -0.86 17.28
N PRO A 20 -6.80 -1.09 16.98
CA PRO A 20 -5.72 -0.71 17.88
C PRO A 20 -5.37 0.79 17.80
N LEU A 21 -5.03 1.38 18.95
CA LEU A 21 -4.56 2.76 19.13
C LEU A 21 -3.15 2.76 19.75
N PHE A 22 -2.12 2.87 18.91
CA PHE A 22 -0.71 2.78 19.33
C PHE A 22 0.19 3.85 18.70
N ARG A 23 1.25 4.25 19.41
CA ARG A 23 2.25 5.15 18.82
C ARG A 23 3.15 4.41 17.81
N LYS A 24 3.51 3.16 18.10
CA LYS A 24 4.30 2.27 17.23
C LYS A 24 3.73 0.86 17.28
N PHE A 25 3.51 0.25 16.12
CA PHE A 25 3.14 -1.16 16.02
C PHE A 25 4.09 -1.88 15.05
N VAL A 26 4.59 -3.04 15.46
CA VAL A 26 5.44 -3.90 14.64
C VAL A 26 4.84 -5.30 14.60
N GLU A 27 4.66 -5.83 13.40
CA GLU A 27 4.11 -7.16 13.21
C GLU A 27 5.01 -7.99 12.30
N ARG A 28 5.23 -9.24 12.71
CA ARG A 28 5.93 -10.25 11.92
C ARG A 28 5.10 -11.52 11.86
N GLY A 29 4.62 -11.90 10.69
CA GLY A 29 3.75 -13.05 10.64
C GLY A 29 2.99 -13.27 9.35
N SER A 30 2.14 -14.29 9.36
CA SER A 30 1.29 -14.62 8.23
C SER A 30 -0.18 -14.67 8.63
N TRP A 31 -1.06 -14.31 7.71
CA TRP A 31 -2.47 -14.21 8.01
C TRP A 31 -3.35 -14.66 6.87
N LYS A 32 -4.40 -15.42 7.22
CA LYS A 32 -5.41 -15.86 6.25
C LYS A 32 -6.42 -14.74 5.97
N ASN A 33 -7.12 -14.25 6.99
CA ASN A 33 -8.05 -13.12 6.90
C ASN A 33 -7.88 -12.14 8.06
N ARG A 34 -7.86 -10.84 7.77
CA ARG A 34 -7.92 -9.81 8.82
C ARG A 34 -8.68 -8.57 8.39
N ARG A 35 -9.43 -8.00 9.33
CA ARG A 35 -10.04 -6.68 9.21
C ARG A 35 -9.49 -5.77 10.29
N MET A 36 -9.11 -4.55 9.92
CA MET A 36 -8.40 -3.66 10.83
C MET A 36 -8.73 -2.20 10.56
N MET A 37 -9.04 -1.45 11.62
CA MET A 37 -9.18 0.02 11.58
C MET A 37 -8.21 0.67 12.57
N PRO A 38 -6.91 0.63 12.27
CA PRO A 38 -5.89 1.07 13.20
C PRO A 38 -5.63 2.59 13.12
N LEU A 39 -5.34 3.18 14.28
CA LEU A 39 -4.91 4.56 14.44
C LEU A 39 -3.48 4.58 15.00
N PHE A 40 -2.48 4.80 14.13
CA PHE A 40 -1.06 4.74 14.51
C PHE A 40 -0.21 5.89 14.00
N ARG A 41 0.81 6.28 14.78
CA ARG A 41 1.85 7.19 14.26
C ARG A 41 2.84 6.46 13.34
N LYS A 42 3.23 5.22 13.69
CA LYS A 42 4.13 4.37 12.88
C LYS A 42 3.66 2.92 12.92
N PHE A 43 3.57 2.30 11.74
CA PHE A 43 3.28 0.88 11.60
C PHE A 43 4.34 0.22 10.70
N VAL A 44 4.86 -0.91 11.15
CA VAL A 44 5.81 -1.73 10.39
C VAL A 44 5.31 -3.16 10.35
N GLU A 45 5.23 -3.72 9.15
CA GLU A 45 4.77 -5.09 8.95
C GLU A 45 5.73 -5.86 8.07
N ARG A 46 6.00 -7.10 8.48
CA ARG A 46 6.78 -8.06 7.73
C ARG A 46 6.03 -9.38 7.63
N GLY A 47 5.72 -9.83 6.42
CA GLY A 47 5.18 -11.17 6.19
C GLY A 47 4.13 -11.25 5.10
N SER A 48 3.29 -12.28 5.14
CA SER A 48 2.45 -12.68 4.01
C SER A 48 0.97 -12.83 4.35
N TRP A 49 0.12 -12.49 3.40
CA TRP A 49 -1.31 -12.35 3.68
C TRP A 49 -2.18 -12.82 2.52
N LYS A 50 -3.22 -13.59 2.85
CA LYS A 50 -4.21 -14.04 1.87
C LYS A 50 -5.25 -12.97 1.59
N ASN A 51 -6.03 -12.56 2.61
CA ASN A 51 -7.08 -11.56 2.47
C ASN A 51 -6.98 -10.51 3.58
N ARG A 52 -7.00 -9.23 3.22
CA ARG A 52 -7.04 -8.15 4.21
C ARG A 52 -7.91 -6.98 3.78
N ARG A 53 -8.70 -6.48 4.72
CA ARG A 53 -9.40 -5.20 4.59
C ARG A 53 -8.90 -4.25 5.67
N MET A 54 -8.46 -3.06 5.28
CA MET A 54 -8.13 -2.03 6.27
C MET A 54 -8.58 -0.65 5.86
N MET A 55 -8.91 0.13 6.88
CA MET A 55 -9.11 1.57 6.80
C MET A 55 -8.21 2.25 7.83
N PRO A 56 -6.91 2.32 7.55
CA PRO A 56 -5.93 2.81 8.52
C PRO A 56 -5.74 4.33 8.42
N LEU A 57 -5.53 4.96 9.58
CA LEU A 57 -5.18 6.37 9.73
C LEU A 57 -3.75 6.47 10.29
N PHE A 58 -2.74 6.68 9.42
CA PHE A 58 -1.33 6.68 9.84
C PHE A 58 -0.48 7.86 9.39
N ARG A 59 0.50 8.24 10.21
CA ARG A 59 1.56 9.18 9.74
C ARG A 59 2.62 8.48 8.88
N LYS A 60 3.03 7.26 9.24
CA LYS A 60 4.01 6.46 8.47
C LYS A 60 3.63 4.97 8.49
N PHE A 61 3.65 4.36 7.32
CA PHE A 61 3.45 2.92 7.16
C PHE A 61 4.58 2.32 6.32
N VAL A 62 5.12 1.20 6.80
CA VAL A 62 6.15 0.43 6.11
C VAL A 62 5.74 -1.03 6.06
N GLU A 63 5.71 -1.60 4.86
CA GLU A 63 5.32 -2.98 4.65
C GLU A 63 6.36 -3.70 3.81
N ARG A 64 6.72 -4.92 4.26
CA ARG A 64 7.58 -5.84 3.54
C ARG A 64 6.92 -7.20 3.45
N GLY A 65 6.67 -7.69 2.23
CA GLY A 65 6.21 -9.06 2.01
C GLY A 65 5.19 -9.20 0.89
N SER A 66 4.39 -10.26 0.93
CA SER A 66 3.59 -10.69 -0.21
C SER A 66 2.12 -10.90 0.11
N TRP A 67 1.26 -10.61 -0.87
CA TRP A 67 -0.16 -10.47 -0.62
C TRP A 67 -1.01 -10.94 -1.79
N LYS A 68 -2.05 -11.72 -1.49
CA LYS A 68 -2.97 -12.21 -2.52
C LYS A 68 -4.10 -11.22 -2.81
N ASN A 69 -4.95 -10.89 -1.82
CA ASN A 69 -6.09 -10.00 -1.99
C ASN A 69 -6.13 -8.92 -0.91
N ARG A 70 -6.18 -7.66 -1.31
CA ARG A 70 -6.28 -6.54 -0.38
C ARG A 70 -7.26 -5.48 -0.84
N ARG A 71 -8.09 -5.01 0.10
CA ARG A 71 -8.85 -3.76 -0.04
C ARG A 71 -8.36 -2.80 1.03
N MET A 72 -7.99 -1.61 0.60
CA MET A 72 -7.48 -0.59 1.50
C MET A 72 -8.02 0.79 1.13
N MET A 73 -8.49 1.51 2.16
CA MET A 73 -8.81 2.94 2.08
C MET A 73 -7.98 3.69 3.13
N PRO A 74 -6.69 3.90 2.85
CA PRO A 74 -5.77 4.48 3.82
C PRO A 74 -5.65 6.00 3.67
N LEU A 75 -5.52 6.68 4.80
CA LEU A 75 -5.16 8.09 4.89
C LEU A 75 -3.77 8.21 5.52
N PHE A 76 -2.75 8.45 4.69
CA PHE A 76 -1.35 8.47 5.14
C PHE A 76 -0.56 9.70 4.73
N ARG A 77 0.35 10.17 5.60
CA ARG A 77 1.36 11.15 5.17
C ARG A 77 2.48 10.50 4.34
N LYS A 78 2.94 9.30 4.72
CA LYS A 78 3.98 8.54 4.00
C LYS A 78 3.68 7.04 4.02
N PHE A 79 3.77 6.42 2.86
CA PHE A 79 3.64 4.98 2.70
C PHE A 79 4.82 4.42 1.92
N VAL A 80 5.40 3.34 2.43
CA VAL A 80 6.50 2.62 1.78
C VAL A 80 6.18 1.14 1.75
N GLU A 81 6.22 0.55 0.56
CA GLU A 81 5.90 -0.86 0.35
C GLU A 81 6.99 -1.54 -0.45
N ARG A 82 7.39 -2.72 0.03
CA ARG A 82 8.33 -3.60 -0.68
C ARG A 82 7.77 -5.02 -0.77
N GLY A 83 7.60 -5.52 -1.98
CA GLY A 83 7.21 -6.92 -2.20
C GLY A 83 6.22 -7.13 -3.34
N SER A 84 5.46 -8.23 -3.28
CA SER A 84 4.70 -8.73 -4.44
C SER A 84 3.22 -8.98 -4.16
N TRP A 85 2.39 -8.75 -5.17
CA TRP A 85 0.95 -8.61 -4.97
C TRP A 85 0.12 -9.13 -6.14
N LYS A 86 -0.96 -9.87 -5.86
CA LYS A 86 -1.76 -10.54 -6.90
C LYS A 86 -3.09 -9.88 -7.25
N ASN A 87 -3.76 -9.23 -6.30
CA ASN A 87 -5.01 -8.48 -6.50
C ASN A 87 -5.16 -7.38 -5.44
N ARG A 88 -5.29 -6.12 -5.86
CA ARG A 88 -5.50 -5.01 -4.91
C ARG A 88 -6.51 -3.99 -5.43
N ARG A 89 -7.40 -3.57 -4.53
CA ARG A 89 -8.23 -2.38 -4.71
C ARG A 89 -7.81 -1.35 -3.66
N MET A 90 -7.51 -0.15 -4.13
CA MET A 90 -6.97 0.88 -3.28
C MET A 90 -7.56 2.25 -3.60
N MET A 91 -8.09 2.92 -2.58
CA MET A 91 -8.48 4.34 -2.65
C MET A 91 -7.70 5.15 -1.61
N PRO A 92 -6.41 5.37 -1.86
CA PRO A 92 -5.54 6.03 -0.90
C PRO A 92 -5.50 7.55 -1.04
N LEU A 93 -5.44 8.22 0.11
CA LEU A 93 -5.21 9.65 0.23
C LEU A 93 -3.83 9.87 0.86
N PHE A 94 -2.80 10.14 0.03
CA PHE A 94 -1.41 10.26 0.50
C PHE A 94 -0.69 11.54 0.11
N ARG A 95 0.22 12.00 0.99
CA ARG A 95 1.19 13.04 0.59
C ARG A 95 2.39 12.45 -0.18
N LYS A 96 2.89 11.28 0.21
CA LYS A 96 3.99 10.57 -0.47
C LYS A 96 3.78 9.07 -0.46
N PHE A 97 3.92 8.44 -1.62
CA PHE A 97 3.88 6.99 -1.79
C PHE A 97 5.14 6.51 -2.50
N VAL A 98 5.75 5.46 -1.96
CA VAL A 98 6.92 4.80 -2.55
C VAL A 98 6.68 3.30 -2.57
N GLU A 99 6.83 2.69 -3.74
CA GLU A 99 6.57 1.26 -3.93
C GLU A 99 7.73 0.62 -4.70
N ARG A 100 8.17 -0.54 -4.21
CA ARG A 100 9.18 -1.36 -4.88
C ARG A 100 8.75 -2.83 -4.95
N GLY A 101 8.59 -3.36 -6.16
CA GLY A 101 8.27 -4.78 -6.36
C GLY A 101 7.28 -5.02 -7.50
N SER A 102 6.61 -6.18 -7.48
CA SER A 102 5.88 -6.68 -8.65
C SER A 102 4.40 -6.95 -8.37
N TRP A 103 3.57 -6.65 -9.35
CA TRP A 103 2.12 -6.56 -9.13
C TRP A 103 1.32 -7.14 -10.28
N LYS A 104 0.23 -7.82 -9.92
CA LYS A 104 -0.80 -8.31 -10.83
C LYS A 104 -2.16 -7.73 -10.42
N ASN A 105 -3.00 -7.38 -11.40
CA ASN A 105 -4.40 -6.99 -11.24
C ASN A 105 -4.67 -5.93 -10.14
N ARG A 106 -4.41 -4.66 -10.46
CA ARG A 106 -4.69 -3.56 -9.52
C ARG A 106 -5.70 -2.56 -10.07
N ARG A 107 -6.62 -2.14 -9.18
CA ARG A 107 -7.44 -0.95 -9.36
C ARG A 107 -7.04 0.07 -8.29
N MET A 108 -6.53 1.23 -8.71
CA MET A 108 -6.32 2.35 -7.78
C MET A 108 -7.09 3.59 -8.22
N MET A 109 -7.65 4.29 -7.24
CA MET A 109 -8.10 5.68 -7.37
C MET A 109 -7.34 6.52 -6.33
N PRO A 110 -6.06 6.84 -6.59
CA PRO A 110 -5.26 7.56 -5.62
C PRO A 110 -5.42 9.08 -5.72
N LEU A 111 -5.36 9.73 -4.57
CA LEU A 111 -5.23 11.17 -4.42
C LEU A 111 -3.86 11.46 -3.77
N PHE A 112 -2.85 11.79 -4.59
CA PHE A 112 -1.46 11.91 -4.16
C PHE A 112 -0.77 13.23 -4.49
N ARG A 113 0.06 13.75 -3.58
CA ARG A 113 0.99 14.84 -3.96
C ARG A 113 2.24 14.33 -4.69
N LYS A 114 2.81 13.18 -4.29
CA LYS A 114 3.98 12.56 -4.92
C LYS A 114 3.85 11.03 -4.91
N PHE A 115 4.12 10.41 -6.05
CA PHE A 115 4.13 8.96 -6.22
C PHE A 115 5.42 8.52 -6.90
N VAL A 116 6.08 7.50 -6.34
CA VAL A 116 7.29 6.89 -6.90
C VAL A 116 7.14 5.37 -6.91
N GLU A 117 7.35 4.74 -8.06
CA GLU A 117 7.16 3.31 -8.27
C GLU A 117 8.39 2.72 -8.96
N ARG A 118 8.90 1.61 -8.43
CA ARG A 118 10.00 0.83 -9.00
C ARG A 118 9.64 -0.66 -9.10
N GLY A 119 9.47 -1.20 -10.31
CA GLY A 119 9.21 -2.62 -10.53
C GLY A 119 8.19 -2.92 -11.61
N SER A 120 7.66 -4.14 -11.63
CA SER A 120 6.92 -4.68 -12.80
C SER A 120 5.42 -4.83 -12.55
N TRP A 121 4.60 -4.55 -13.56
CA TRP A 121 3.13 -4.51 -13.44
C TRP A 121 2.41 -5.26 -14.56
N LYS A 122 1.37 -6.02 -14.21
CA LYS A 122 0.42 -6.65 -15.16
C LYS A 122 -1.02 -6.32 -14.79
N ASN A 123 -1.80 -5.83 -15.76
CA ASN A 123 -3.23 -5.49 -15.65
C ASN A 123 -3.55 -4.42 -14.59
N ARG A 124 -3.49 -3.14 -14.99
CA ARG A 124 -3.74 -2.01 -14.10
C ARG A 124 -4.85 -1.12 -14.64
N ARG A 125 -5.80 -0.77 -13.77
CA ARG A 125 -6.72 0.36 -13.98
C ARG A 125 -6.42 1.44 -12.95
N MET A 126 -6.10 2.64 -13.43
CA MET A 126 -5.80 3.78 -12.59
C MET A 126 -6.62 5.00 -12.98
N MET A 127 -7.21 5.65 -11.98
CA MET A 127 -7.78 7.00 -12.08
C MET A 127 -7.08 7.88 -11.04
N PRO A 128 -5.87 8.36 -11.33
CA PRO A 128 -5.10 9.10 -10.36
C PRO A 128 -5.34 10.61 -10.45
N LEU A 129 -5.42 11.23 -9.28
CA LEU A 129 -5.22 12.66 -9.10
C LEU A 129 -3.87 12.82 -8.40
N PHE A 130 -2.81 13.15 -9.16
CA PHE A 130 -1.51 13.47 -8.59
C PHE A 130 -0.87 14.72 -9.15
N ARG A 131 0.01 15.34 -8.35
CA ARG A 131 0.82 16.48 -8.78
C ARG A 131 2.20 16.07 -9.34
N LYS A 132 2.77 14.96 -8.88
CA LYS A 132 4.06 14.41 -9.38
C LYS A 132 4.05 12.89 -9.36
N PHE A 133 4.47 12.29 -10.47
CA PHE A 133 4.53 10.86 -10.68
C PHE A 133 5.88 10.49 -11.30
N VAL A 134 6.58 9.53 -10.70
CA VAL A 134 7.85 8.99 -11.19
C VAL A 134 7.77 7.47 -11.20
N GLU A 135 8.16 6.88 -12.32
CA GLU A 135 7.99 5.46 -12.60
C GLU A 135 9.31 4.92 -13.16
N ARG A 136 9.75 3.75 -12.69
CA ARG A 136 10.83 2.97 -13.31
C ARG A 136 10.47 1.48 -13.30
N GLY A 137 10.31 0.87 -14.46
CA GLY A 137 10.03 -0.56 -14.62
C GLY A 137 9.07 -0.84 -15.78
N SER A 138 8.66 -2.11 -15.93
CA SER A 138 7.95 -2.61 -17.11
C SER A 138 6.46 -2.92 -16.85
N TRP A 139 5.63 -2.71 -17.87
CA TRP A 139 4.16 -2.70 -17.77
C TRP A 139 3.50 -3.48 -18.88
N LYS A 140 2.46 -4.25 -18.55
CA LYS A 140 1.55 -4.87 -19.52
C LYS A 140 0.09 -4.57 -19.16
N ASN A 141 -0.73 -4.22 -20.16
CA ASN A 141 -2.17 -3.93 -20.04
C ASN A 141 -2.52 -2.81 -19.05
N ARG A 142 -2.19 -1.56 -19.43
CA ARG A 142 -2.45 -0.35 -18.64
C ARG A 142 -3.68 0.38 -19.19
N ARG A 143 -4.63 0.73 -18.31
CA ARG A 143 -5.62 1.78 -18.56
C ARG A 143 -5.43 2.89 -17.54
N MET A 144 -5.16 4.10 -18.02
CA MET A 144 -4.99 5.29 -17.20
C MET A 144 -5.92 6.38 -17.69
N MET A 145 -6.74 6.92 -16.79
CA MET A 145 -7.54 8.11 -17.06
C MET A 145 -6.95 9.25 -16.22
N PRO A 146 -6.05 10.07 -16.78
CA PRO A 146 -5.54 11.24 -16.08
C PRO A 146 -6.62 12.32 -15.99
N LEU A 147 -6.75 12.94 -14.81
CA LEU A 147 -7.48 14.20 -14.64
C LEU A 147 -6.54 15.43 -14.69
N GLN A 148 -5.21 15.23 -14.77
CA GLN A 148 -4.19 16.28 -14.91
C GLN A 148 -2.97 15.79 -15.71
N GLU A 149 -2.25 16.73 -16.31
CA GLU A 149 -1.12 16.55 -17.23
C GLU A 149 0.04 15.74 -16.63
N ILE A 150 0.41 14.64 -17.29
CA ILE A 150 1.47 13.74 -16.85
C ILE A 150 2.80 14.19 -17.48
N ARG A 151 3.70 14.80 -16.71
CA ARG A 151 5.11 14.93 -17.14
C ARG A 151 5.80 13.56 -17.04
N ARG A 152 5.74 12.77 -18.10
CA ARG A 152 6.59 11.58 -18.28
C ARG A 152 8.02 12.04 -18.60
N LYS A 153 8.97 11.84 -17.68
CA LYS A 153 10.38 11.69 -18.08
C LYS A 153 10.58 10.21 -18.41
N GLY A 154 10.32 9.85 -19.66
CA GLY A 154 10.70 8.56 -20.21
C GLY A 154 12.17 8.61 -20.59
N PHE A 155 12.99 7.70 -20.05
CA PHE A 155 14.15 7.23 -20.80
C PHE A 155 13.59 6.16 -21.71
N MET A 156 13.59 6.44 -23.02
CA MET A 156 13.45 5.41 -24.03
C MET A 156 14.74 4.58 -23.96
N GLU A 157 14.61 3.27 -23.76
CA GLU A 157 15.71 2.36 -24.07
C GLU A 157 15.66 2.19 -25.60
N GLU A 158 16.77 2.54 -26.24
CA GLU A 158 17.15 2.13 -27.61
C GLU A 158 17.21 0.61 -27.73
#